data_AF-A0A851IIC9-F1
#
_entry.id   AF-A0A851IIC9-F1
#
_cell.length_a   1.000
_cell.length_b   1.000
_cell.length_c   1.000
_cell.angle_alpha   90.00
_cell.angle_beta   90.00
_cell.angle_gamma   90.00
#
_symmetry.space_group_name_H-M   'P 1'
#
loop_
_entity.id
_entity.type
_entity.pdbx_description
1 polymer ?
#
loop_
_entity_poly.entity_id
_entity_poly.type
_entity_poly.pdbx_seq_one_letter_code
_entity_poly.pdbx_strand_id
1 'polypeptide(L)'
;MKLKRKLRKQKEKRELVSKALDYKEFSAQKNEKTKVFSMMALSNLCKHYRNYFNIPGITDENLVNGDTKIPVLTEKNTLWCTFKLEDIIQRTFRAVSRLIQEYEYEDLQNPNQRKIKDFKNEFVIVEFSKMYQKELMELKFGFGKYLKSNYKETEKALKEMIVLFAYYEIFKKQIQDKLNDFSKNNRMYMKTFITKTDRKFEEIKDVIIEGGEPDFKKDMLELLKFEEAGIKIRWIGYNRKTALKMKLQGKKVEV
;
A
#
# COMPACT_ATOMS: atom_id res chain seq x y z
N MET A 1 -20.85 -11.61 -41.67
CA MET A 1 -20.15 -10.92 -40.55
C MET A 1 -21.06 -10.13 -39.59
N LYS A 2 -22.09 -9.39 -40.05
CA LYS A 2 -22.95 -8.55 -39.17
C LYS A 2 -23.73 -9.34 -38.09
N LEU A 3 -24.24 -10.53 -38.41
CA LEU A 3 -25.02 -11.37 -37.49
C LEU A 3 -24.19 -11.87 -36.29
N LYS A 4 -22.97 -12.38 -36.54
CA LYS A 4 -22.02 -12.82 -35.49
C LYS A 4 -21.67 -11.68 -34.52
N ARG A 5 -21.50 -10.45 -35.03
CA ARG A 5 -21.26 -9.26 -34.18
C ARG A 5 -22.48 -8.92 -33.31
N LYS A 6 -23.70 -9.02 -33.83
CA LYS A 6 -24.94 -8.74 -33.08
C LYS A 6 -25.16 -9.76 -31.95
N LEU A 7 -24.95 -11.05 -32.23
CA LEU A 7 -25.03 -12.14 -31.25
C LEU A 7 -24.00 -11.98 -30.13
N ARG A 8 -22.75 -11.62 -30.49
CA ARG A 8 -21.69 -11.35 -29.50
C ARG A 8 -22.07 -10.21 -28.55
N LYS A 9 -22.55 -9.07 -29.07
CA LYS A 9 -23.01 -7.93 -28.25
C LYS A 9 -24.18 -8.30 -27.33
N GLN A 10 -25.11 -9.15 -27.80
CA GLN A 10 -26.21 -9.63 -26.95
C GLN A 10 -25.72 -10.53 -25.82
N LYS A 11 -24.75 -11.42 -26.09
CA LYS A 11 -24.13 -12.27 -25.06
C LYS A 11 -23.39 -11.43 -24.02
N GLU A 12 -22.57 -10.47 -24.46
CA GLU A 12 -21.86 -9.52 -23.57
C GLU A 12 -22.83 -8.73 -22.69
N LYS A 13 -23.95 -8.23 -23.26
CA LYS A 13 -24.99 -7.52 -22.50
C LYS A 13 -25.65 -8.42 -21.45
N ARG A 14 -25.93 -9.69 -21.77
CA ARG A 14 -26.53 -10.64 -20.81
C ARG A 14 -25.56 -10.97 -19.67
N GLU A 15 -24.28 -11.19 -19.98
CA GLU A 15 -23.24 -11.43 -18.97
C GLU A 15 -23.09 -10.22 -18.03
N LEU A 16 -23.13 -9.00 -18.56
CA LEU A 16 -23.05 -7.78 -17.76
C LEU A 16 -24.27 -7.59 -16.84
N VAL A 17 -25.47 -7.88 -17.33
CA VAL A 17 -26.70 -7.86 -16.51
C VAL A 17 -26.62 -8.91 -15.39
N SER A 18 -26.13 -10.12 -15.67
CA SER A 18 -25.93 -11.16 -14.65
C SER A 18 -24.98 -10.68 -13.56
N LYS A 19 -23.80 -10.16 -13.93
CA LYS A 19 -22.82 -9.61 -12.97
C LYS A 19 -23.40 -8.48 -12.12
N ALA A 20 -24.26 -7.64 -12.70
CA ALA A 20 -24.92 -6.54 -11.98
C ALA A 20 -25.96 -7.05 -10.97
N LEU A 21 -26.70 -8.11 -11.31
CA LEU A 21 -27.63 -8.77 -10.39
C LEU A 21 -26.88 -9.45 -9.24
N ASP A 22 -25.81 -10.18 -9.55
CA ASP A 22 -24.95 -10.80 -8.53
C ASP A 22 -24.37 -9.73 -7.59
N TYR A 23 -23.90 -8.61 -8.13
CA TYR A 23 -23.42 -7.48 -7.33
C TYR A 23 -24.52 -6.87 -6.47
N LYS A 24 -25.76 -6.74 -6.98
CA LYS A 24 -26.88 -6.22 -6.18
C LYS A 24 -27.12 -7.10 -4.96
N GLU A 25 -27.10 -8.41 -5.13
CA GLU A 25 -27.24 -9.35 -4.01
C GLU A 25 -26.06 -9.25 -3.03
N PHE A 26 -24.83 -9.27 -3.53
CA PHE A 26 -23.62 -9.08 -2.73
C PHE A 26 -23.63 -7.76 -1.93
N SER A 27 -24.04 -6.66 -2.56
CA SER A 27 -24.04 -5.32 -1.96
C SER A 27 -24.99 -5.21 -0.76
N ALA A 28 -26.03 -6.04 -0.70
CA ALA A 28 -26.95 -6.13 0.43
C ALA A 28 -26.38 -6.98 1.60
N GLN A 29 -25.40 -7.85 1.33
CA GLN A 29 -24.81 -8.75 2.33
C GLN A 29 -23.60 -8.09 3.02
N LYS A 30 -23.86 -7.25 4.03
CA LYS A 30 -22.81 -6.53 4.78
C LYS A 30 -21.68 -7.45 5.25
N ASN A 31 -22.01 -8.63 5.78
CA ASN A 31 -21.02 -9.60 6.28
C ASN A 31 -20.08 -10.08 5.17
N GLU A 32 -20.62 -10.55 4.05
CA GLU A 32 -19.82 -11.06 2.94
C GLU A 32 -18.98 -9.95 2.30
N LYS A 33 -19.57 -8.76 2.17
CA LYS A 33 -18.85 -7.57 1.70
C LYS A 33 -17.61 -7.27 2.53
N THR A 34 -17.73 -7.31 3.86
CA THR A 34 -16.61 -7.11 4.77
C THR A 34 -15.54 -8.20 4.62
N LYS A 35 -15.93 -9.47 4.46
CA LYS A 35 -14.99 -10.58 4.23
C LYS A 35 -14.21 -10.39 2.93
N VAL A 36 -14.92 -10.12 1.83
CA VAL A 36 -14.31 -9.90 0.50
C VAL A 36 -13.37 -8.70 0.53
N PHE A 37 -13.79 -7.56 1.06
CA PHE A 37 -12.96 -6.35 1.06
C PHE A 37 -11.76 -6.42 2.03
N SER A 38 -11.90 -7.05 3.19
CA SER A 38 -10.75 -7.32 4.06
C SER A 38 -9.72 -8.22 3.37
N MET A 39 -10.15 -9.27 2.68
CA MET A 39 -9.28 -10.15 1.91
C MET A 39 -8.62 -9.45 0.72
N MET A 40 -9.35 -8.63 -0.04
CA MET A 40 -8.80 -7.85 -1.15
C MET A 40 -7.75 -6.85 -0.66
N ALA A 41 -8.01 -6.15 0.44
CA ALA A 41 -7.07 -5.20 1.02
C ALA A 41 -5.79 -5.90 1.48
N LEU A 42 -5.91 -6.97 2.26
CA LEU A 42 -4.76 -7.69 2.80
C LEU A 42 -3.94 -8.37 1.69
N SER A 43 -4.60 -8.93 0.68
CA SER A 43 -3.94 -9.55 -0.48
C SER A 43 -3.19 -8.53 -1.34
N ASN A 44 -3.73 -7.31 -1.52
CA ASN A 44 -3.02 -6.24 -2.20
C ASN A 44 -1.85 -5.70 -1.37
N LEU A 45 -1.99 -5.64 -0.04
CA LEU A 45 -0.89 -5.31 0.87
C LEU A 45 0.27 -6.31 0.75
N CYS A 46 -0.04 -7.61 0.76
CA CYS A 46 0.90 -8.70 0.50
C CYS A 46 1.63 -8.56 -0.85
N LYS A 47 0.87 -8.34 -1.93
CA LYS A 47 1.43 -8.14 -3.28
C LYS A 47 2.35 -6.92 -3.33
N HIS A 48 1.97 -5.84 -2.64
CA HIS A 48 2.76 -4.63 -2.61
C HIS A 48 4.09 -4.85 -1.87
N TYR A 49 4.08 -5.51 -0.69
CA TYR A 49 5.32 -5.88 -0.01
C TYR A 49 6.23 -6.72 -0.89
N ARG A 50 5.70 -7.77 -1.55
CA ARG A 50 6.48 -8.60 -2.46
C ARG A 50 7.14 -7.77 -3.58
N ASN A 51 6.36 -6.96 -4.27
CA ASN A 51 6.79 -6.30 -5.49
C ASN A 51 7.69 -5.09 -5.21
N TYR A 52 7.34 -4.26 -4.22
CA TYR A 52 8.09 -3.03 -3.93
C TYR A 52 9.36 -3.32 -3.13
N PHE A 53 9.30 -4.17 -2.10
CA PHE A 53 10.47 -4.49 -1.28
C PHE A 53 11.37 -5.54 -1.95
N ASN A 54 10.94 -6.06 -3.11
CA ASN A 54 11.66 -7.06 -3.90
C ASN A 54 12.13 -8.24 -3.03
N ILE A 55 11.21 -8.79 -2.24
CA ILE A 55 11.52 -9.84 -1.26
C ILE A 55 11.73 -11.16 -2.03
N PRO A 56 12.95 -11.72 -2.05
CA PRO A 56 13.22 -12.93 -2.82
C PRO A 56 12.51 -14.14 -2.21
N GLY A 57 12.04 -15.05 -3.07
CA GLY A 57 11.46 -16.33 -2.65
C GLY A 57 10.02 -16.24 -2.11
N ILE A 58 9.32 -15.11 -2.29
CA ILE A 58 7.89 -14.99 -1.97
C ILE A 58 7.05 -15.26 -3.21
N THR A 59 6.42 -16.44 -3.31
CA THR A 59 5.42 -16.75 -4.37
C THR A 59 4.00 -16.57 -3.85
N ASP A 60 3.00 -16.51 -4.74
CA ASP A 60 1.58 -16.49 -4.34
C ASP A 60 1.19 -17.71 -3.48
N GLU A 61 1.81 -18.88 -3.73
CA GLU A 61 1.61 -20.09 -2.90
C GLU A 61 2.19 -19.93 -1.50
N ASN A 62 3.36 -19.30 -1.37
CA ASN A 62 3.93 -19.00 -0.05
C ASN A 62 3.05 -18.04 0.77
N LEU A 63 2.34 -17.11 0.10
CA LEU A 63 1.35 -16.24 0.74
C LEU A 63 0.20 -17.03 1.37
N VAL A 64 -0.32 -18.02 0.64
CA VAL A 64 -1.48 -18.83 1.07
C VAL A 64 -1.10 -19.80 2.17
N ASN A 65 0.10 -20.38 2.12
CA ASN A 65 0.58 -21.34 3.11
C ASN A 65 0.99 -20.68 4.44
N GLY A 66 1.18 -19.34 4.48
CA GLY A 66 1.39 -18.56 5.69
C GLY A 66 2.76 -18.71 6.35
N ASP A 67 3.49 -19.80 6.11
CA ASP A 67 4.84 -20.01 6.67
C ASP A 67 5.95 -19.60 5.71
N THR A 68 5.99 -18.29 5.44
CA THR A 68 7.11 -17.70 4.72
C THR A 68 8.05 -16.98 5.67
N LYS A 69 9.33 -17.38 5.69
CA LYS A 69 10.37 -16.65 6.42
C LYS A 69 10.79 -15.44 5.59
N ILE A 70 10.62 -14.25 6.15
CA ILE A 70 11.06 -13.01 5.50
C ILE A 70 12.53 -12.78 5.86
N PRO A 71 13.45 -12.72 4.88
CA PRO A 71 14.85 -12.38 5.15
C PRO A 71 14.96 -10.94 5.65
N VAL A 72 16.05 -10.65 6.38
CA VAL A 72 16.35 -9.28 6.82
C VAL A 72 16.47 -8.38 5.60
N LEU A 73 15.67 -7.33 5.59
CA LEU A 73 15.61 -6.34 4.52
C LEU A 73 16.80 -5.39 4.64
N THR A 74 17.35 -5.01 3.51
CA THR A 74 18.47 -4.07 3.41
C THR A 74 18.09 -2.90 2.51
N GLU A 75 18.97 -1.91 2.37
CA GLU A 75 18.78 -0.78 1.45
C GLU A 75 18.62 -1.23 -0.01
N LYS A 76 19.11 -2.43 -0.37
CA LYS A 76 18.87 -3.03 -1.70
C LYS A 76 17.40 -3.41 -1.92
N ASN A 77 16.64 -3.60 -0.84
CA ASN A 77 15.23 -3.95 -0.85
C ASN A 77 14.34 -2.71 -0.74
N THR A 78 14.62 -1.85 0.23
CA THR A 78 13.78 -0.69 0.55
C THR A 78 14.56 0.36 1.34
N LEU A 79 14.25 1.64 1.15
CA LEU A 79 14.80 2.74 1.97
C LEU A 79 14.27 2.70 3.42
N TRP A 80 13.23 1.90 3.67
CA TRP A 80 12.59 1.76 4.99
C TRP A 80 13.13 0.58 5.80
N CYS A 81 14.25 -0.02 5.39
CA CYS A 81 14.79 -1.23 6.04
C CYS A 81 15.16 -1.02 7.51
N THR A 82 15.49 0.22 7.90
CA THR A 82 15.81 0.60 9.28
C THR A 82 14.64 0.37 10.24
N PHE A 83 13.39 0.37 9.76
CA PHE A 83 12.20 0.11 10.58
C PHE A 83 11.96 -1.35 10.92
N LYS A 84 12.73 -2.28 10.31
CA LYS A 84 12.66 -3.73 10.55
C LYS A 84 11.24 -4.28 10.37
N LEU A 85 10.72 -4.16 9.15
CA LEU A 85 9.34 -4.51 8.79
C LEU A 85 9.09 -6.01 8.60
N GLU A 86 10.09 -6.87 8.78
CA GLU A 86 10.03 -8.31 8.50
C GLU A 86 8.94 -9.03 9.30
N ASP A 87 8.81 -8.76 10.61
CA ASP A 87 7.74 -9.35 11.45
C ASP A 87 6.35 -8.89 10.98
N ILE A 88 6.20 -7.63 10.57
CA ILE A 88 4.93 -7.10 10.06
C ILE A 88 4.56 -7.76 8.74
N ILE A 89 5.52 -7.85 7.82
CA ILE A 89 5.34 -8.47 6.51
C ILE A 89 4.97 -9.95 6.70
N GLN A 90 5.72 -10.68 7.54
CA GLN A 90 5.42 -12.08 7.84
C GLN A 90 4.03 -12.26 8.46
N ARG A 91 3.64 -11.37 9.38
CA ARG A 91 2.29 -11.38 9.97
C ARG A 91 1.20 -11.10 8.96
N THR A 92 1.47 -10.22 7.99
CA THR A 92 0.53 -9.90 6.93
C THR A 92 0.24 -11.15 6.09
N PHE A 93 1.26 -11.90 5.70
CA PHE A 93 1.08 -13.15 4.96
C PHE A 93 0.33 -14.21 5.77
N ARG A 94 0.72 -14.43 7.03
CA ARG A 94 0.00 -15.35 7.93
C ARG A 94 -1.44 -14.93 8.21
N ALA A 95 -1.71 -13.62 8.24
CA ALA A 95 -3.06 -13.11 8.40
C ALA A 95 -3.95 -13.51 7.22
N VAL A 96 -3.42 -13.55 5.99
CA VAL A 96 -4.16 -14.04 4.81
C VAL A 96 -4.62 -15.49 5.03
N SER A 97 -3.69 -16.40 5.37
CA SER A 97 -4.02 -17.81 5.62
C SER A 97 -5.06 -17.99 6.72
N ARG A 98 -4.94 -17.21 7.80
CA ARG A 98 -5.90 -17.26 8.92
C ARG A 98 -7.28 -16.75 8.54
N LEU A 99 -7.38 -15.72 7.71
CA LEU A 99 -8.67 -15.24 7.23
C LEU A 99 -9.30 -16.20 6.21
N ILE A 100 -8.48 -16.86 5.38
CA ILE A 100 -8.96 -17.93 4.51
C ILE A 100 -9.64 -19.02 5.35
N GLN A 101 -9.00 -19.42 6.44
CA GLN A 101 -9.57 -20.40 7.38
C GLN A 101 -10.83 -19.88 8.07
N GLU A 102 -10.77 -18.68 8.66
CA GLU A 102 -11.88 -18.09 9.42
C GLU A 102 -13.12 -17.80 8.55
N TYR A 103 -12.94 -17.56 7.25
CA TYR A 103 -14.03 -17.28 6.32
C TYR A 103 -14.53 -18.51 5.55
N GLU A 104 -13.95 -19.68 5.84
CA GLU A 104 -14.21 -20.93 5.13
C GLU A 104 -14.01 -20.74 3.61
N TYR A 105 -12.88 -20.15 3.27
CA TYR A 105 -12.40 -19.90 1.91
C TYR A 105 -11.31 -20.93 1.52
N GLU A 106 -11.12 -22.03 2.26
CA GLU A 106 -10.08 -23.02 1.95
C GLU A 106 -10.25 -23.63 0.55
N ASP A 107 -11.48 -23.62 0.04
CA ASP A 107 -11.88 -24.10 -1.28
C ASP A 107 -11.86 -22.99 -2.37
N LEU A 108 -11.00 -21.96 -2.25
CA LEU A 108 -10.81 -20.92 -3.28
C LEU A 108 -10.39 -21.45 -4.67
N GLN A 109 -10.03 -22.74 -4.79
CA GLN A 109 -9.76 -23.44 -6.05
C GLN A 109 -10.99 -24.19 -6.59
N ASN A 110 -12.09 -24.26 -5.86
CA ASN A 110 -13.33 -24.91 -6.29
C ASN A 110 -14.14 -23.94 -7.17
N PRO A 111 -14.16 -24.09 -8.51
CA PRO A 111 -14.83 -23.15 -9.42
C PRO A 111 -16.36 -23.08 -9.20
N ASN A 112 -16.93 -24.02 -8.43
CA ASN A 112 -18.35 -24.06 -8.09
C ASN A 112 -18.68 -23.28 -6.80
N GLN A 113 -17.69 -22.81 -6.04
CA GLN A 113 -17.93 -21.94 -4.88
C GLN A 113 -18.41 -20.55 -5.35
N ARG A 114 -19.61 -20.16 -4.93
CA ARG A 114 -20.23 -18.84 -5.21
C ARG A 114 -19.29 -17.67 -4.83
N LYS A 115 -18.51 -17.84 -3.75
CA LYS A 115 -17.60 -16.87 -3.13
C LYS A 115 -16.47 -16.37 -4.05
N ILE A 116 -15.96 -17.17 -5.00
CA ILE A 116 -14.88 -16.75 -5.93
C ILE A 116 -15.41 -15.77 -7.01
N LYS A 117 -16.70 -15.87 -7.36
CA LYS A 117 -17.31 -15.00 -8.36
C LYS A 117 -17.35 -13.55 -7.89
N ASP A 118 -17.51 -13.32 -6.59
CA ASP A 118 -17.56 -11.99 -6.01
C ASP A 118 -16.23 -11.26 -6.13
N PHE A 119 -15.11 -11.94 -5.84
CA PHE A 119 -13.76 -11.38 -6.04
C PHE A 119 -13.44 -11.01 -7.49
N LYS A 120 -14.06 -11.70 -8.46
CA LYS A 120 -13.87 -11.46 -9.90
C LYS A 120 -14.97 -10.59 -10.52
N ASN A 121 -15.96 -10.18 -9.74
CA ASN A 121 -17.04 -9.34 -10.22
C ASN A 121 -16.52 -7.91 -10.45
N GLU A 122 -16.74 -7.39 -11.65
CA GLU A 122 -16.25 -6.08 -12.07
C GLU A 122 -16.80 -4.94 -11.19
N PHE A 123 -18.05 -5.04 -10.74
CA PHE A 123 -18.65 -4.03 -9.86
C PHE A 123 -18.01 -4.04 -8.46
N VAL A 124 -17.68 -5.22 -7.93
CA VAL A 124 -16.97 -5.38 -6.64
C VAL A 124 -15.56 -4.79 -6.74
N ILE A 125 -14.86 -5.06 -7.85
CA ILE A 125 -13.52 -4.50 -8.12
C ILE A 125 -13.57 -2.97 -8.22
N VAL A 126 -14.57 -2.43 -8.93
CA VAL A 126 -14.77 -0.98 -9.05
C VAL A 126 -15.08 -0.35 -7.69
N GLU A 127 -15.92 -0.99 -6.88
CA GLU A 127 -16.24 -0.50 -5.53
C GLU A 127 -15.01 -0.50 -4.62
N PHE A 128 -14.25 -1.60 -4.60
CA PHE A 128 -12.97 -1.69 -3.90
C PHE A 128 -11.99 -0.59 -4.35
N SER A 129 -11.85 -0.40 -5.66
CA SER A 129 -11.00 0.63 -6.24
C SER A 129 -11.41 2.04 -5.77
N LYS A 130 -12.70 2.35 -5.71
CA LYS A 130 -13.18 3.65 -5.19
C LYS A 130 -12.79 3.87 -3.73
N MET A 131 -12.95 2.84 -2.87
CA MET A 131 -12.51 2.95 -1.48
C MET A 131 -11.00 3.15 -1.38
N TYR A 132 -10.22 2.37 -2.14
CA TYR A 132 -8.77 2.52 -2.21
C TYR A 132 -8.34 3.91 -2.66
N GLN A 133 -8.92 4.44 -3.73
CA GLN A 133 -8.59 5.79 -4.21
C GLN A 133 -8.95 6.87 -3.20
N LYS A 134 -10.06 6.72 -2.47
CA LYS A 134 -10.44 7.64 -1.39
C LYS A 134 -9.38 7.66 -0.29
N GLU A 135 -9.03 6.49 0.25
CA GLU A 135 -8.03 6.38 1.31
C GLU A 135 -6.66 6.91 0.86
N LEU A 136 -6.26 6.55 -0.37
CA LEU A 136 -5.01 7.00 -0.96
C LEU A 136 -4.97 8.52 -1.14
N MET A 137 -6.09 9.14 -1.53
CA MET A 137 -6.19 10.58 -1.71
C MET A 137 -6.11 11.32 -0.38
N GLU A 138 -6.78 10.82 0.66
CA GLU A 138 -6.71 11.38 2.02
C GLU A 138 -5.27 11.35 2.55
N LEU A 139 -4.57 10.22 2.41
CA LEU A 139 -3.17 10.11 2.79
C LEU A 139 -2.25 11.01 1.95
N LYS A 140 -2.44 11.07 0.63
CA LYS A 140 -1.67 11.96 -0.24
C LYS A 140 -1.89 13.44 0.08
N PHE A 141 -3.09 13.82 0.52
CA PHE A 141 -3.36 15.17 0.96
C PHE A 141 -2.64 15.47 2.27
N GLY A 142 -2.75 14.58 3.26
CA GLY A 142 -2.10 14.72 4.57
C GLY A 142 -0.57 14.76 4.48
N PHE A 143 0.02 13.90 3.63
CA PHE A 143 1.47 13.82 3.46
C PHE A 143 2.02 14.63 2.27
N GLY A 144 1.15 15.31 1.50
CA GLY A 144 1.51 15.88 0.20
C GLY A 144 2.65 16.90 0.23
N LYS A 145 2.75 17.67 1.32
CA LYS A 145 3.86 18.63 1.53
C LYS A 145 5.21 17.93 1.78
N TYR A 146 5.20 16.74 2.36
CA TYR A 146 6.40 15.93 2.62
C TYR A 146 6.79 15.04 1.42
N LEU A 147 5.90 14.86 0.44
CA LEU A 147 6.13 13.99 -0.72
C LEU A 147 7.12 14.56 -1.73
N LYS A 148 7.42 15.85 -1.69
CA LYS A 148 8.39 16.47 -2.59
C LYS A 148 9.79 16.03 -2.19
N SER A 149 10.63 15.71 -3.16
CA SER A 149 12.06 15.50 -2.94
C SER A 149 12.81 15.74 -4.24
N ASN A 150 14.03 16.26 -4.14
CA ASN A 150 14.95 16.32 -5.28
C ASN A 150 15.59 14.95 -5.58
N TYR A 151 15.38 13.96 -4.70
CA TYR A 151 15.80 12.58 -4.87
C TYR A 151 14.60 11.73 -5.29
N LYS A 152 14.60 11.25 -6.54
CA LYS A 152 13.50 10.49 -7.12
C LYS A 152 13.25 9.18 -6.36
N GLU A 153 14.30 8.58 -5.83
CA GLU A 153 14.26 7.35 -5.06
C GLU A 153 13.52 7.55 -3.73
N THR A 154 13.76 8.68 -3.05
CA THR A 154 13.07 9.06 -1.81
C THR A 154 11.61 9.38 -2.07
N GLU A 155 11.32 10.19 -3.10
CA GLU A 155 9.94 10.49 -3.49
C GLU A 155 9.17 9.20 -3.83
N LYS A 156 9.80 8.28 -4.58
CA LYS A 156 9.22 6.97 -4.86
C LYS A 156 8.98 6.20 -3.56
N ALA A 157 9.96 6.10 -2.69
CA ALA A 157 9.84 5.33 -1.46
C ALA A 157 8.74 5.83 -0.52
N LEU A 158 8.53 7.14 -0.44
CA LEU A 158 7.43 7.75 0.29
C LEU A 158 6.07 7.40 -0.32
N LYS A 159 5.95 7.50 -1.65
CA LYS A 159 4.70 7.16 -2.36
C LYS A 159 4.31 5.69 -2.17
N GLU A 160 5.28 4.78 -2.19
CA GLU A 160 5.03 3.35 -2.00
C GLU A 160 4.60 3.04 -0.55
N MET A 161 5.16 3.73 0.45
CA MET A 161 4.67 3.63 1.83
C MET A 161 3.23 4.12 2.00
N ILE A 162 2.86 5.21 1.33
CA ILE A 162 1.47 5.69 1.36
C ILE A 162 0.51 4.63 0.77
N VAL A 163 0.94 3.88 -0.25
CA VAL A 163 0.15 2.78 -0.81
C VAL A 163 -0.04 1.65 0.21
N LEU A 164 1.01 1.28 0.96
CA LEU A 164 0.91 0.31 2.05
C LEU A 164 -0.08 0.77 3.14
N PHE A 165 0.01 2.04 3.54
CA PHE A 165 -0.92 2.63 4.51
C PHE A 165 -2.36 2.54 4.03
N ALA A 166 -2.63 2.91 2.77
CA ALA A 166 -3.99 2.88 2.22
C ALA A 166 -4.61 1.47 2.24
N TYR A 167 -3.88 0.44 1.81
CA TYR A 167 -4.40 -0.94 1.86
C TYR A 167 -4.61 -1.42 3.30
N TYR A 168 -3.68 -1.10 4.19
CA TYR A 168 -3.79 -1.48 5.59
C TYR A 168 -4.98 -0.82 6.30
N GLU A 169 -5.21 0.48 6.08
CA GLU A 169 -6.35 1.20 6.68
C GLU A 169 -7.69 0.63 6.22
N ILE A 170 -7.82 0.28 4.94
CA ILE A 170 -9.01 -0.40 4.43
C ILE A 170 -9.18 -1.76 5.12
N PHE A 171 -8.11 -2.57 5.18
CA PHE A 171 -8.16 -3.85 5.87
C PHE A 171 -8.61 -3.69 7.34
N LYS A 172 -7.99 -2.77 8.06
CA LYS A 172 -8.27 -2.49 9.48
C LYS A 172 -9.73 -2.07 9.68
N LYS A 173 -10.24 -1.12 8.88
CA LYS A 173 -11.64 -0.67 8.94
C LYS A 173 -12.63 -1.80 8.69
N GLN A 174 -12.34 -2.70 7.74
CA GLN A 174 -13.20 -3.86 7.46
C GLN A 174 -13.16 -4.88 8.61
N ILE A 175 -11.98 -5.19 9.15
CA ILE A 175 -11.84 -6.27 10.11
C ILE A 175 -12.30 -5.90 11.52
N GLN A 176 -12.24 -4.61 11.89
CA GLN A 176 -12.44 -4.15 13.27
C GLN A 176 -13.80 -4.56 13.85
N ASP A 177 -14.87 -4.43 13.06
CA ASP A 177 -16.22 -4.83 13.46
C ASP A 177 -16.44 -6.36 13.46
N LYS A 178 -15.50 -7.12 12.87
CA LYS A 178 -15.56 -8.58 12.71
C LYS A 178 -14.71 -9.35 13.69
N LEU A 179 -13.76 -8.71 14.37
CA LEU A 179 -12.83 -9.39 15.27
C LEU A 179 -13.54 -10.19 16.37
N ASN A 180 -14.73 -9.78 16.82
CA ASN A 180 -15.47 -10.49 17.85
C ASN A 180 -16.13 -11.77 17.35
N ASP A 181 -16.39 -11.88 16.04
CA ASP A 181 -16.96 -13.06 15.40
C ASP A 181 -15.90 -14.15 15.22
N PHE A 182 -14.62 -13.83 15.40
CA PHE A 182 -13.51 -14.75 15.13
C PHE A 182 -13.26 -15.71 16.28
N SER A 183 -12.77 -16.90 15.92
CA SER A 183 -12.18 -17.85 16.87
C SER A 183 -11.14 -17.16 17.76
N LYS A 184 -11.06 -17.59 19.03
CA LYS A 184 -10.18 -16.95 20.04
C LYS A 184 -8.74 -16.77 19.54
N ASN A 185 -8.21 -17.79 18.87
CA ASN A 185 -6.85 -17.80 18.35
C ASN A 185 -6.66 -16.80 17.20
N ASN A 186 -7.56 -16.79 16.21
CA ASN A 186 -7.47 -15.84 15.09
C ASN A 186 -7.75 -14.41 15.54
N ARG A 187 -8.72 -14.19 16.44
CA ARG A 187 -8.98 -12.89 17.05
C ARG A 187 -7.74 -12.31 17.72
N MET A 188 -7.06 -13.11 18.55
CA MET A 188 -5.83 -12.68 19.23
C MET A 188 -4.72 -12.37 18.23
N TYR A 189 -4.57 -13.21 17.21
CA TYR A 189 -3.60 -13.00 16.15
C TYR A 189 -3.83 -11.68 15.41
N MET A 190 -5.07 -11.43 14.96
CA MET A 190 -5.44 -10.21 14.23
C MET A 190 -5.27 -8.96 15.09
N LYS A 191 -5.67 -8.99 16.37
CA LYS A 191 -5.42 -7.88 17.29
C LYS A 191 -3.93 -7.57 17.43
N THR A 192 -3.11 -8.61 17.55
CA THR A 192 -1.65 -8.45 17.65
C THR A 192 -1.06 -7.91 16.36
N PHE A 193 -1.50 -8.42 15.20
CA PHE A 193 -1.11 -7.91 13.90
C PHE A 193 -1.45 -6.43 13.76
N ILE A 194 -2.70 -6.03 14.02
CA ILE A 194 -3.13 -4.64 13.96
C ILE A 194 -2.28 -3.77 14.88
N THR A 195 -2.16 -4.13 16.16
CA THR A 195 -1.41 -3.33 17.15
C THR A 195 0.06 -3.12 16.74
N LYS A 196 0.72 -4.18 16.27
CA LYS A 196 2.12 -4.10 15.86
C LYS A 196 2.29 -3.27 14.59
N THR A 197 1.39 -3.44 13.62
CA THR A 197 1.43 -2.68 12.36
C THR A 197 1.15 -1.21 12.60
N ASP A 198 0.13 -0.88 13.41
CA ASP A 198 -0.18 0.50 13.83
C ASP A 198 1.05 1.18 14.40
N ARG A 199 1.69 0.56 15.41
CA ARG A 199 2.91 1.12 16.02
C ARG A 199 4.00 1.39 14.99
N LYS A 200 4.26 0.43 14.08
CA LYS A 200 5.30 0.57 13.06
C LYS A 200 4.96 1.63 12.02
N PHE A 201 3.70 1.76 11.67
CA PHE A 201 3.26 2.75 10.70
C PHE A 201 3.27 4.15 11.29
N GLU A 202 2.90 4.33 12.56
CA GLU A 202 3.06 5.61 13.25
C GLU A 202 4.55 6.00 13.37
N GLU A 203 5.45 5.08 13.75
CA GLU A 203 6.90 5.34 13.75
C GLU A 203 7.40 5.86 12.39
N ILE A 204 6.90 5.30 11.29
CA ILE A 204 7.26 5.76 9.94
C ILE A 204 6.65 7.13 9.62
N LYS A 205 5.38 7.35 9.97
CA LYS A 205 4.69 8.64 9.74
C LYS A 205 5.37 9.77 10.52
N ASP A 206 5.79 9.53 11.75
CA ASP A 206 6.51 10.50 12.58
C ASP A 206 7.82 10.91 11.91
N VAL A 207 8.62 9.95 11.41
CA VAL A 207 9.86 10.27 10.68
C VAL A 207 9.60 11.09 9.40
N ILE A 208 8.50 10.83 8.70
CA ILE A 208 8.11 11.64 7.53
C ILE A 208 7.79 13.08 7.96
N ILE A 209 7.11 13.26 9.09
CA ILE A 209 6.72 14.58 9.61
C ILE A 209 7.93 15.33 10.18
N GLU A 210 8.78 14.66 10.96
CA GLU A 210 10.01 15.20 11.54
C GLU A 210 10.99 15.67 10.46
N GLY A 211 11.05 14.97 9.32
CA GLY A 211 11.84 15.40 8.16
C GLY A 211 11.40 16.76 7.59
N GLY A 212 10.19 17.22 7.92
CA GLY A 212 9.67 18.52 7.53
C GLY A 212 9.34 18.67 6.06
N GLU A 213 8.78 19.81 5.69
CA GLU A 213 8.62 20.16 4.27
C GLU A 213 10.01 20.49 3.69
N PRO A 214 10.38 19.94 2.52
CA PRO A 214 11.69 20.22 1.93
C PRO A 214 11.90 21.72 1.67
N ASP A 215 12.97 22.28 2.23
CA ASP A 215 13.45 23.62 1.90
C ASP A 215 14.65 23.53 0.97
N PHE A 216 14.35 23.37 -0.33
CA PHE A 216 15.38 23.21 -1.35
C PHE A 216 16.37 24.38 -1.41
N LYS A 217 15.95 25.58 -1.00
CA LYS A 217 16.84 26.74 -0.96
C LYS A 217 17.84 26.59 0.19
N LYS A 218 17.36 26.27 1.39
CA LYS A 218 18.20 26.02 2.55
C LYS A 218 19.17 24.86 2.30
N ASP A 219 18.69 23.74 1.74
CA ASP A 219 19.51 22.58 1.39
C ASP A 219 20.66 22.96 0.44
N MET A 220 20.36 23.70 -0.63
CA MET A 220 21.37 24.16 -1.59
C MET A 220 22.44 25.05 -0.96
N LEU A 221 22.03 25.94 -0.06
CA LEU A 221 22.96 26.82 0.65
C LEU A 221 23.81 26.05 1.66
N GLU A 222 23.25 25.02 2.29
CA GLU A 222 23.96 24.16 3.23
C GLU A 222 25.00 23.27 2.53
N LEU A 223 24.65 22.67 1.38
CA LEU A 223 25.60 21.98 0.51
C LEU A 223 26.75 22.89 0.08
N LEU A 224 26.46 24.16 -0.22
CA LEU A 224 27.49 25.14 -0.55
C LEU A 224 28.43 25.41 0.63
N LYS A 225 27.91 25.52 1.85
CA LYS A 225 28.73 25.71 3.07
C LYS A 225 29.70 24.55 3.28
N PHE A 226 29.24 23.31 3.08
CA PHE A 226 30.12 22.14 3.19
C PHE A 226 31.20 22.12 2.10
N GLU A 227 30.85 22.48 0.86
CA GLU A 227 31.82 22.61 -0.23
C GLU A 227 32.89 23.67 0.08
N GLU A 228 32.47 24.81 0.64
CA GLU A 228 33.37 25.89 1.07
C GLU A 228 34.25 25.49 2.27
N ALA A 229 33.76 24.60 3.14
CA ALA A 229 34.54 23.98 4.21
C ALA A 229 35.52 22.89 3.71
N GLY A 230 35.64 22.70 2.38
CA GLY A 230 36.56 21.75 1.75
C GLY A 230 36.00 20.32 1.60
N ILE A 231 34.73 20.09 1.94
CA ILE A 231 34.10 18.78 1.77
C ILE A 231 33.68 18.64 0.30
N LYS A 232 34.10 17.55 -0.34
CA LYS A 232 33.74 17.29 -1.74
C LYS A 232 32.26 16.91 -1.85
N ILE A 233 31.45 17.82 -2.39
CA ILE A 233 30.01 17.60 -2.59
C ILE A 233 29.71 17.12 -4.01
N ARG A 234 28.90 16.07 -4.13
CA ARG A 234 28.22 15.72 -5.39
C ARG A 234 26.86 16.40 -5.40
N TRP A 235 26.67 17.38 -6.28
CA TRP A 235 25.42 18.13 -6.45
C TRP A 235 24.32 17.28 -7.13
N ILE A 236 23.89 16.21 -6.47
CA ILE A 236 22.83 15.32 -6.96
C ILE A 236 21.48 15.90 -6.56
N GLY A 237 20.58 16.07 -7.53
CA GLY A 237 19.24 16.64 -7.30
C GLY A 237 19.22 18.17 -7.11
N TYR A 238 20.38 18.81 -6.97
CA TYR A 238 20.51 20.26 -6.74
C TYR A 238 21.44 20.92 -7.76
N ASN A 239 21.31 22.24 -7.97
CA ASN A 239 22.14 22.98 -8.94
C ASN A 239 23.09 23.95 -8.24
N ARG A 240 24.39 23.64 -8.30
CA ARG A 240 25.47 24.48 -7.74
C ARG A 240 25.43 25.94 -8.22
N LYS A 241 25.22 26.16 -9.53
CA LYS A 241 25.17 27.51 -10.10
C LYS A 241 24.00 28.30 -9.52
N THR A 242 22.86 27.65 -9.29
CA THR A 242 21.70 28.26 -8.64
C THR A 242 22.00 28.59 -7.17
N ALA A 243 22.61 27.68 -6.42
CA ALA A 243 23.02 27.90 -5.03
C ALA A 243 23.95 29.12 -4.87
N LEU A 244 24.97 29.23 -5.74
CA LEU A 244 25.89 30.37 -5.77
C LEU A 244 25.16 31.70 -6.07
N LYS A 245 24.24 31.71 -7.05
CA LYS A 245 23.42 32.90 -7.36
C LYS A 245 22.58 33.33 -6.16
N MET A 246 21.96 32.38 -5.45
CA MET A 246 21.16 32.65 -4.25
C MET A 246 21.99 33.28 -3.13
N LYS A 247 23.20 32.76 -2.87
CA LYS A 247 24.12 33.33 -1.87
C LYS A 247 24.52 34.77 -2.23
N LEU A 248 24.82 35.03 -3.50
CA LEU A 248 25.20 36.35 -3.99
C LEU A 248 24.04 37.35 -3.93
N GLN A 249 22.80 36.92 -4.16
CA GLN A 249 21.61 37.76 -4.02
C GLN A 249 21.31 38.08 -2.56
N GLY A 250 21.47 37.13 -1.63
CA GLY A 250 21.29 37.38 -0.19
C GLY A 250 22.25 38.44 0.36
N LYS A 251 23.51 38.43 -0.07
CA LYS A 251 24.52 39.43 0.32
C LYS A 251 24.25 40.85 -0.19
N LYS A 252 23.40 41.02 -1.22
CA LYS A 252 23.05 42.35 -1.76
C LYS A 252 21.95 43.07 -0.97
N VAL A 253 21.24 42.37 -0.08
CA VAL A 253 20.11 42.91 0.70
C VAL A 253 20.55 43.33 2.11
N GLU A 254 21.74 42.93 2.55
CA GLU A 254 22.32 43.27 3.87
C GLU A 254 23.24 44.50 3.84
N VAL A 255 23.12 45.39 2.84
CA VAL A 255 23.91 46.62 2.69
C VAL A 255 23.00 47.84 2.76
#